data_AF-A0A7X3Q3S0-F1
#
_entry.id   AF-A0A7X3Q3S0-F1
#
_cell.length_a   1.000
_cell.length_b   1.000
_cell.length_c   1.000
_cell.angle_alpha   90.00
_cell.angle_beta   90.00
_cell.angle_gamma   90.00
#
_symmetry.space_group_name_H-M   'P 1'
#
loop_
_entity.id
_entity.type
_entity.pdbx_description
1 polymer ?
#
loop_
_entity_poly.entity_id
_entity_poly.type
_entity_poly.pdbx_seq_one_letter_code
_entity_poly.pdbx_strand_id
1 'polypeptide(L)'
;MGRQARAGQRWARWRPRRRLRHRRPRRRRRSRHPRRPDPALDLRHPYRPPRTPHEGARRRAQRGGPVKAGIVGAGVAGLAAARRLQELGHEVTIFEGRDEPGGQVVTFEVGGEPIECFYHHIFTNDTTVVRYFDDLGLGDRLEWIEPHNGHFVKGRVYPFVTPLDLLRFDAVSLPSRIRLGLASLWLKRQADWRVYEDVTARAWMERAVGKQAFDAFWGPLLRGKFAEHADEIGMAWLHWKIRLRFGSREGRLGAKETLGYPRGSFRSYYFALADHIREAGGRIHLSTPVESVVTELGAVTGIRADGALHGLAPG
;
A
#
# COMPACT_ATOMS: atom_id res chain seq x y z
N MET A 1 50.78 31.33 -14.30
CA MET A 1 50.46 30.52 -15.51
C MET A 1 50.22 29.08 -15.11
N GLY A 2 48.99 28.60 -15.35
CA GLY A 2 48.59 27.22 -15.66
C GLY A 2 49.07 26.05 -14.79
N ARG A 3 48.14 25.46 -14.03
CA ARG A 3 47.85 24.02 -14.11
C ARG A 3 46.41 23.75 -13.63
N GLN A 4 45.53 23.48 -14.59
CA GLN A 4 44.17 22.99 -14.38
C GLN A 4 44.23 21.53 -13.89
N ALA A 5 43.57 21.23 -12.77
CA ALA A 5 43.23 19.86 -12.39
C ALA A 5 41.74 19.63 -12.70
N ARG A 6 41.47 18.84 -13.73
CA ARG A 6 40.11 18.39 -14.11
C ARG A 6 39.59 17.41 -13.05
N ALA A 7 38.59 17.82 -12.27
CA ALA A 7 37.82 16.91 -11.44
C ALA A 7 36.80 16.13 -12.31
N GLY A 8 37.22 14.93 -12.72
CA GLY A 8 36.38 14.00 -13.48
C GLY A 8 35.25 13.41 -12.63
N GLN A 9 34.02 13.62 -13.10
CA GLN A 9 32.81 12.96 -12.60
C GLN A 9 32.95 11.43 -12.72
N ARG A 10 32.97 10.71 -11.60
CA ARG A 10 32.83 9.25 -11.56
C ARG A 10 31.66 8.87 -10.67
N TRP A 11 30.46 8.91 -11.24
CA TRP A 11 29.30 8.22 -10.70
C TRP A 11 29.55 6.72 -10.80
N ALA A 12 29.67 6.05 -9.65
CA ALA A 12 29.86 4.61 -9.59
C ALA A 12 28.66 3.90 -10.23
N ARG A 13 28.88 3.29 -11.39
CA ARG A 13 27.93 2.38 -12.04
C ARG A 13 27.63 1.22 -11.08
N TRP A 14 26.38 1.11 -10.64
CA TRP A 14 25.87 -0.10 -10.01
C TRP A 14 25.88 -1.22 -11.06
N ARG A 15 26.80 -2.18 -10.93
CA ARG A 15 26.80 -3.42 -11.71
C ARG A 15 26.33 -4.55 -10.78
N PRO A 16 25.26 -5.28 -11.12
CA PRO A 16 24.87 -6.45 -10.35
C PRO A 16 26.00 -7.48 -10.39
N ARG A 17 26.38 -8.03 -9.24
CA ARG A 17 27.35 -9.13 -9.16
C ARG A 17 26.85 -10.29 -10.02
N ARG A 18 27.71 -10.79 -10.93
CA ARG A 18 27.44 -12.01 -11.70
C ARG A 18 27.19 -13.15 -10.72
N ARG A 19 25.99 -13.73 -10.78
CA ARG A 19 25.65 -14.98 -10.05
C ARG A 19 26.66 -16.06 -10.42
N LEU A 20 27.29 -16.67 -9.41
CA LEU A 20 28.06 -17.90 -9.57
C LEU A 20 27.15 -18.99 -10.14
N ARG A 21 27.56 -19.60 -11.25
CA ARG A 21 26.82 -20.68 -11.92
C ARG A 21 27.00 -21.97 -11.12
N HIS A 22 26.04 -22.33 -10.28
CA HIS A 22 25.85 -23.72 -9.89
C HIS A 22 25.21 -24.49 -11.06
N ARG A 23 25.89 -25.55 -11.53
CA ARG A 23 25.37 -26.49 -12.52
C ARG A 23 24.13 -27.19 -11.96
N ARG A 24 22.96 -27.02 -12.59
CA ARG A 24 21.75 -27.82 -12.34
C ARG A 24 21.66 -29.00 -13.32
N PRO A 25 21.05 -30.13 -12.95
CA PRO A 25 20.91 -31.30 -13.83
C PRO A 25 19.92 -31.03 -14.98
N ARG A 26 20.14 -31.71 -16.11
CA ARG A 26 19.33 -31.61 -17.34
C ARG A 26 17.85 -31.92 -17.07
N ARG A 27 16.96 -30.93 -17.24
CA ARG A 27 15.51 -31.11 -17.34
C ARG A 27 15.05 -31.13 -18.80
N ARG A 28 14.17 -32.09 -19.12
CA ARG A 28 13.49 -32.30 -20.40
C ARG A 28 12.87 -31.01 -20.96
N ARG A 29 12.98 -30.82 -22.28
CA ARG A 29 12.39 -29.71 -23.05
C ARG A 29 10.86 -29.67 -22.88
N ARG A 30 10.34 -28.65 -22.19
CA ARG A 30 8.97 -28.15 -22.38
C ARG A 30 9.03 -26.93 -23.29
N SER A 31 8.11 -26.87 -24.24
CA SER A 31 7.95 -25.79 -25.23
C SER A 31 7.88 -24.42 -24.56
N ARG A 32 8.70 -23.49 -25.04
CA ARG A 32 8.71 -22.09 -24.58
C ARG A 32 7.73 -21.29 -25.44
N HIS A 33 6.50 -21.14 -24.95
CA HIS A 33 5.74 -19.93 -25.30
C HIS A 33 6.17 -18.81 -24.33
N PRO A 34 6.45 -17.59 -24.82
CA PRO A 34 6.66 -16.46 -23.93
C PRO A 34 5.35 -16.19 -23.19
N ARG A 35 5.33 -16.40 -21.88
CA ARG A 35 4.23 -15.93 -21.03
C ARG A 35 4.20 -14.42 -21.18
N ARG A 36 3.13 -13.88 -21.78
CA ARG A 36 2.82 -12.46 -21.68
C ARG A 36 2.77 -12.10 -20.19
N PRO A 37 3.36 -10.97 -19.76
CA PRO A 37 3.22 -10.52 -18.38
C PRO A 37 1.72 -10.36 -18.07
N ASP A 38 1.33 -10.72 -16.86
CA ASP A 38 -0.04 -10.53 -16.38
C ASP A 38 -0.35 -9.02 -16.42
N PRO A 39 -1.39 -8.56 -17.14
CA PRO A 39 -1.75 -7.15 -17.17
C PRO A 39 -2.10 -6.57 -15.79
N ALA A 40 -2.42 -7.41 -14.79
CA ALA A 40 -2.55 -6.98 -13.39
C ALA A 40 -1.22 -6.52 -12.76
N LEU A 41 -0.09 -6.79 -13.42
CA LEU A 41 1.27 -6.47 -12.99
C LEU A 41 2.02 -5.59 -14.01
N ASP A 42 1.33 -5.00 -15.00
CA ASP A 42 1.93 -3.99 -15.88
C ASP A 42 1.96 -2.62 -15.16
N LEU A 43 3.04 -2.41 -14.39
CA LEU A 43 3.23 -1.30 -13.46
C LEU A 43 3.54 0.06 -14.13
N ARG A 44 3.49 0.15 -15.47
CA ARG A 44 3.72 1.40 -16.21
C ARG A 44 2.50 2.34 -16.20
N HIS A 45 1.33 1.82 -15.86
CA HIS A 45 0.08 2.56 -15.77
C HIS A 45 -0.38 2.60 -14.30
N PRO A 46 -0.92 3.71 -13.77
CA PRO A 46 -1.65 3.65 -12.51
C PRO A 46 -2.72 2.57 -12.65
N TYR A 47 -2.67 1.55 -11.77
CA TYR A 47 -3.66 0.49 -11.73
C TYR A 47 -5.03 1.15 -11.58
N ARG A 48 -5.81 1.16 -12.66
CA ARG A 48 -7.23 1.46 -12.61
C ARG A 48 -7.91 0.11 -12.38
N PRO A 49 -8.44 -0.18 -11.19
CA PRO A 49 -9.30 -1.34 -11.01
C PRO A 49 -10.42 -1.20 -12.04
N PRO A 50 -10.66 -2.23 -12.85
CA PRO A 50 -11.67 -2.15 -13.89
C PRO A 50 -13.04 -1.91 -13.23
N ARG A 51 -13.84 -1.01 -13.82
CA ARG A 51 -15.17 -0.59 -13.31
C ARG A 51 -16.07 -1.80 -13.08
N THR A 52 -15.94 -2.78 -13.96
CA THR A 52 -16.48 -4.13 -13.84
C THR A 52 -15.32 -5.10 -13.66
N PRO A 53 -15.52 -6.28 -13.05
CA PRO A 53 -14.49 -7.31 -13.05
C PRO A 53 -14.05 -7.55 -14.49
N HIS A 54 -12.74 -7.56 -14.78
CA HIS A 54 -12.25 -7.92 -16.12
C HIS A 54 -13.06 -9.12 -16.60
N GLU A 55 -13.78 -9.00 -17.71
CA GLU A 55 -14.66 -10.07 -18.23
C GLU A 55 -13.91 -11.42 -18.28
N GLY A 56 -12.60 -11.37 -18.56
CA GLY A 56 -11.71 -12.53 -18.50
C GLY A 56 -11.59 -13.16 -17.11
N ALA A 57 -11.47 -12.37 -16.03
CA ALA A 57 -11.44 -12.86 -14.65
C ALA A 57 -12.79 -13.42 -14.20
N ARG A 58 -13.90 -12.76 -14.58
CA ARG A 58 -15.26 -13.29 -14.38
C ARG A 58 -15.46 -14.62 -15.09
N ARG A 59 -15.12 -14.70 -16.38
CA ARG A 59 -15.20 -15.94 -17.17
C ARG A 59 -14.28 -17.05 -16.63
N ARG A 60 -13.12 -16.71 -16.05
CA ARG A 60 -12.20 -17.70 -15.44
C ARG A 60 -12.70 -18.22 -14.10
N ALA A 61 -13.27 -17.36 -13.26
CA ALA A 61 -13.93 -17.74 -12.01
C ALA A 61 -15.17 -18.61 -12.29
N GLN A 62 -15.99 -18.22 -13.27
CA GLN A 62 -17.17 -18.98 -13.71
C GLN A 62 -16.84 -20.38 -14.24
N ARG A 63 -15.62 -20.59 -14.80
CA ARG A 63 -15.16 -21.93 -15.24
C ARG A 63 -14.89 -22.90 -14.09
N GLY A 64 -14.67 -22.40 -12.87
CA GLY A 64 -14.41 -23.22 -11.67
C GLY A 64 -15.62 -23.44 -10.78
N GLY A 65 -16.78 -22.86 -11.14
CA GLY A 65 -17.97 -22.83 -10.28
C GLY A 65 -17.84 -21.87 -9.09
N PRO A 66 -18.95 -21.57 -8.40
CA PRO A 66 -18.92 -20.86 -7.12
C PRO A 66 -18.14 -21.67 -6.07
N VAL A 67 -17.39 -20.99 -5.20
CA VAL A 67 -16.67 -21.61 -4.08
C VAL A 67 -17.09 -20.93 -2.77
N LYS A 68 -16.92 -21.64 -1.66
CA LYS A 68 -17.09 -21.09 -0.31
C LYS A 68 -15.76 -20.52 0.18
N ALA A 69 -15.75 -19.24 0.53
CA ALA A 69 -14.57 -18.54 1.02
C ALA A 69 -14.80 -18.07 2.47
N GLY A 70 -13.91 -18.48 3.36
CA GLY A 70 -13.81 -17.96 4.72
C GLY A 70 -12.80 -16.82 4.79
N ILE A 71 -13.18 -15.69 5.38
CA ILE A 71 -12.31 -14.53 5.59
C ILE A 71 -12.13 -14.31 7.08
N VAL A 72 -10.87 -14.20 7.51
CA VAL A 72 -10.50 -13.91 8.90
C VAL A 72 -10.25 -12.41 9.04
N GLY A 73 -11.12 -11.72 9.78
CA GLY A 73 -11.10 -10.29 10.05
C GLY A 73 -12.05 -9.47 9.15
N ALA A 74 -12.90 -8.66 9.77
CA ALA A 74 -13.78 -7.68 9.13
C ALA A 74 -13.18 -6.26 9.11
N GLY A 75 -11.85 -6.17 8.98
CA GLY A 75 -11.19 -4.91 8.61
C GLY A 75 -11.44 -4.55 7.14
N VAL A 76 -11.07 -3.32 6.74
CA VAL A 76 -11.30 -2.82 5.35
C VAL A 76 -10.78 -3.78 4.28
N ALA A 77 -9.63 -4.43 4.51
CA ALA A 77 -9.09 -5.42 3.58
C ALA A 77 -9.97 -6.67 3.45
N GLY A 78 -10.50 -7.19 4.56
CA GLY A 78 -11.40 -8.34 4.58
C GLY A 78 -12.75 -8.03 3.93
N LEU A 79 -13.32 -6.87 4.25
CA LEU A 79 -14.57 -6.39 3.63
C LEU A 79 -14.40 -6.16 2.11
N ALA A 80 -13.29 -5.55 1.68
CA ALA A 80 -13.01 -5.37 0.25
C ALA A 80 -12.80 -6.72 -0.47
N ALA A 81 -12.13 -7.69 0.18
CA ALA A 81 -11.97 -9.03 -0.37
C ALA A 81 -13.31 -9.76 -0.49
N ALA A 82 -14.18 -9.67 0.53
CA ALA A 82 -15.52 -10.24 0.53
C ALA A 82 -16.36 -9.72 -0.63
N ARG A 83 -16.45 -8.40 -0.74
CA ARG A 83 -17.16 -7.73 -1.84
C ARG A 83 -16.63 -8.18 -3.20
N ARG A 84 -15.30 -8.25 -3.36
CA ARG A 84 -14.68 -8.70 -4.60
C ARG A 84 -15.00 -10.16 -4.94
N LEU A 85 -15.04 -11.04 -3.95
CA LEU A 85 -15.40 -12.45 -4.12
C LEU A 85 -16.89 -12.61 -4.47
N GLN A 86 -17.78 -11.85 -3.85
CA GLN A 86 -19.20 -11.82 -4.21
C GLN A 86 -19.43 -11.30 -5.63
N GLU A 87 -18.73 -10.24 -6.07
CA GLU A 87 -18.77 -9.75 -7.46
C GLU A 87 -18.33 -10.80 -8.51
N LEU A 88 -17.60 -11.83 -8.07
CA LEU A 88 -17.16 -12.97 -8.87
C LEU A 88 -18.10 -14.19 -8.74
N GLY A 89 -19.13 -14.10 -7.89
CA GLY A 89 -20.14 -15.14 -7.69
C GLY A 89 -19.77 -16.18 -6.64
N HIS A 90 -18.86 -15.88 -5.71
CA HIS A 90 -18.48 -16.80 -4.64
C HIS A 90 -19.29 -16.55 -3.37
N GLU A 91 -19.50 -17.61 -2.58
CA GLU A 91 -20.10 -17.52 -1.25
C GLU A 91 -19.04 -17.09 -0.24
N VAL A 92 -19.34 -16.09 0.58
CA VAL A 92 -18.37 -15.54 1.53
C VAL A 92 -18.93 -15.60 2.95
N THR A 93 -18.07 -15.98 3.89
CA THR A 93 -18.31 -15.88 5.33
C THR A 93 -17.12 -15.20 5.99
N ILE A 94 -17.35 -14.09 6.69
CA ILE A 94 -16.33 -13.32 7.42
C ILE A 94 -16.46 -13.65 8.91
N PHE A 95 -15.32 -13.84 9.58
CA PHE A 95 -15.23 -14.02 11.02
C PHE A 95 -14.42 -12.86 11.62
N GLU A 96 -15.01 -12.12 12.55
CA GLU A 96 -14.39 -10.98 13.22
C GLU A 96 -14.42 -11.20 14.73
N GLY A 97 -13.29 -10.98 15.39
CA GLY A 97 -13.17 -11.19 16.83
C GLY A 97 -13.84 -10.11 17.67
N ARG A 98 -14.04 -8.91 17.11
CA ARG A 98 -14.76 -7.80 17.75
C ARG A 98 -16.26 -7.84 17.47
N ASP A 99 -17.00 -7.10 18.28
CA ASP A 99 -18.45 -6.89 18.17
C ASP A 99 -18.84 -5.94 17.02
N GLU A 100 -17.87 -5.26 16.40
CA GLU A 100 -18.07 -4.42 15.22
C GLU A 100 -17.00 -4.61 14.13
N PRO A 101 -17.33 -4.37 12.85
CA PRO A 101 -16.34 -4.35 11.77
C PRO A 101 -15.42 -3.11 11.85
N GLY A 102 -14.36 -3.10 11.04
CA GLY A 102 -13.47 -1.94 10.87
C GLY A 102 -11.99 -2.26 11.06
N GLY A 103 -11.64 -3.13 12.02
CA GLY A 103 -10.25 -3.50 12.28
C GLY A 103 -9.40 -2.28 12.69
N GLN A 104 -8.42 -1.89 11.86
CA GLN A 104 -7.55 -0.73 12.16
C GLN A 104 -8.19 0.64 11.90
N VAL A 105 -9.36 0.72 11.26
CA VAL A 105 -10.13 1.98 11.15
C VAL A 105 -11.18 2.12 12.25
N VAL A 106 -11.03 1.35 13.33
CA VAL A 106 -11.90 1.42 14.52
C VAL A 106 -11.94 2.84 15.09
N THR A 107 -13.08 3.18 15.67
CA THR A 107 -13.34 4.49 16.25
C THR A 107 -13.60 4.39 17.75
N PHE A 108 -13.47 5.51 18.45
CA PHE A 108 -13.93 5.71 19.81
C PHE A 108 -14.71 7.03 19.91
N GLU A 109 -15.63 7.11 20.85
CA GLU A 109 -16.50 8.28 21.00
C GLU A 109 -15.78 9.41 21.74
N VAL A 110 -15.85 10.62 21.18
CA VAL A 110 -15.40 11.86 21.82
C VAL A 110 -16.44 12.94 21.57
N GLY A 111 -17.09 13.43 22.63
CA GLY A 111 -18.10 14.49 22.49
C GLY A 111 -19.32 14.10 21.66
N GLY A 112 -19.62 12.81 21.54
CA GLY A 112 -20.73 12.28 20.73
C GLY A 112 -20.40 12.11 19.24
N GLU A 113 -19.13 12.26 18.86
CA GLU A 113 -18.65 11.95 17.52
C GLU A 113 -17.65 10.78 17.53
N PRO A 114 -17.73 9.86 16.55
CA PRO A 114 -16.76 8.80 16.40
C PRO A 114 -15.45 9.35 15.82
N ILE A 115 -14.33 9.14 16.52
CA ILE A 115 -12.99 9.50 16.09
C ILE A 115 -12.16 8.24 15.85
N GLU A 116 -11.39 8.19 14.76
CA GLU A 116 -10.52 7.05 14.48
C GLU A 116 -9.39 6.90 15.52
N CYS A 117 -9.14 5.66 15.97
CA CYS A 117 -8.02 5.35 16.85
C CYS A 117 -6.65 5.55 16.18
N PHE A 118 -6.60 5.51 14.84
CA PHE A 118 -5.37 5.59 14.05
C PHE A 118 -5.53 6.55 12.87
N TYR A 119 -4.41 7.08 12.37
CA TYR A 119 -4.44 8.00 11.24
C TYR A 119 -4.79 7.27 9.94
N HIS A 120 -5.74 7.80 9.18
CA HIS A 120 -6.13 7.29 7.85
C HIS A 120 -6.37 8.44 6.88
N HIS A 121 -6.05 8.23 5.61
CA HIS A 121 -6.41 9.14 4.53
C HIS A 121 -6.45 8.38 3.22
N ILE A 122 -7.20 8.92 2.26
CA ILE A 122 -7.31 8.38 0.91
C ILE A 122 -6.52 9.27 -0.04
N PHE A 123 -5.65 8.69 -0.88
CA PHE A 123 -5.04 9.42 -1.98
C PHE A 123 -6.00 9.49 -3.17
N THR A 124 -5.89 10.55 -3.96
CA THR A 124 -6.66 10.72 -5.22
C THR A 124 -6.46 9.59 -6.23
N ASN A 125 -5.36 8.83 -6.12
CA ASN A 125 -5.06 7.68 -6.96
C ASN A 125 -5.48 6.33 -6.34
N ASP A 126 -6.07 6.31 -5.13
CA ASP A 126 -6.67 5.12 -4.51
C ASP A 126 -8.05 4.84 -5.11
N THR A 127 -8.05 4.57 -6.42
CA THR A 127 -9.26 4.41 -7.24
C THR A 127 -10.23 3.34 -6.76
N THR A 128 -9.77 2.29 -6.07
CA THR A 128 -10.65 1.23 -5.53
C THR A 128 -11.53 1.76 -4.39
N VAL A 129 -10.94 2.44 -3.40
CA VAL A 129 -11.70 2.95 -2.25
C VAL A 129 -12.65 4.06 -2.69
N VAL A 130 -12.18 4.98 -3.55
CA VAL A 130 -13.02 6.05 -4.12
C VAL A 130 -14.23 5.47 -4.87
N ARG A 131 -14.02 4.46 -5.73
CA ARG A 131 -15.12 3.77 -6.40
C ARG A 131 -16.10 3.14 -5.40
N TYR A 132 -15.60 2.54 -4.32
CA TYR A 132 -16.48 1.96 -3.31
C TYR A 132 -17.29 3.01 -2.56
N PHE A 133 -16.76 4.22 -2.33
CA PHE A 133 -17.59 5.33 -1.86
C PHE A 133 -18.72 5.65 -2.83
N ASP A 134 -18.42 5.77 -4.13
CA ASP A 134 -19.43 6.07 -5.15
C ASP A 134 -20.50 4.97 -5.24
N ASP A 135 -20.08 3.70 -5.31
CA ASP A 135 -20.98 2.56 -5.45
C ASP A 135 -21.91 2.37 -4.22
N LEU A 136 -21.47 2.81 -3.03
CA LEU A 136 -22.24 2.76 -1.79
C LEU A 136 -23.11 4.01 -1.58
N GLY A 137 -23.12 4.96 -2.54
CA GLY A 137 -23.84 6.22 -2.41
C GLY A 137 -23.24 7.18 -1.37
N LEU A 138 -21.95 7.02 -1.05
CA LEU A 138 -21.22 7.85 -0.08
C LEU A 138 -20.24 8.83 -0.76
N GLY A 139 -20.26 8.94 -2.09
CA GLY A 139 -19.30 9.76 -2.84
C GLY A 139 -19.35 11.26 -2.49
N ASP A 140 -20.53 11.79 -2.17
CA ASP A 140 -20.75 13.17 -1.73
C ASP A 140 -20.24 13.46 -0.31
N ARG A 141 -19.99 12.41 0.48
CA ARG A 141 -19.38 12.48 1.81
C ARG A 141 -17.86 12.41 1.76
N LEU A 142 -17.25 12.07 0.62
CA LEU A 142 -15.79 12.03 0.50
C LEU A 142 -15.22 13.42 0.17
N GLU A 143 -14.62 14.06 1.17
CA GLU A 143 -14.08 15.41 1.07
C GLU A 143 -12.58 15.40 0.78
N TRP A 144 -12.15 16.24 -0.16
CA TRP A 144 -10.75 16.38 -0.55
C TRP A 144 -10.13 17.62 0.07
N ILE A 145 -9.27 17.42 1.07
CA ILE A 145 -8.70 18.49 1.90
C ILE A 145 -7.22 18.67 1.57
N GLU A 146 -6.76 19.91 1.42
CA GLU A 146 -5.33 20.24 1.29
C GLU A 146 -4.63 20.01 2.65
N PRO A 147 -3.63 19.13 2.76
CA PRO A 147 -2.99 18.84 4.03
C PRO A 147 -1.94 19.91 4.38
N HIS A 148 -1.93 20.33 5.63
CA HIS A 148 -0.90 21.20 6.19
C HIS A 148 0.16 20.33 6.89
N ASN A 149 1.27 20.08 6.21
CA ASN A 149 2.36 19.23 6.71
C ASN A 149 3.52 20.07 7.24
N GLY A 150 3.97 19.77 8.47
CA GLY A 150 5.14 20.39 9.09
C GLY A 150 6.13 19.33 9.59
N HIS A 151 7.42 19.60 9.42
CA HIS A 151 8.51 18.79 9.95
C HIS A 151 9.19 19.56 11.09
N PHE A 152 9.07 19.05 12.32
CA PHE A 152 9.64 19.70 13.50
C PHE A 152 11.08 19.23 13.74
N VAL A 153 12.04 20.15 13.61
CA VAL A 153 13.46 19.86 13.82
C VAL A 153 14.12 21.05 14.51
N LYS A 154 14.92 20.78 15.55
CA LYS A 154 15.70 21.81 16.27
C LYS A 154 14.85 23.01 16.74
N GLY A 155 13.67 22.74 17.29
CA GLY A 155 12.79 23.79 17.84
C GLY A 155 12.02 24.60 16.80
N ARG A 156 12.08 24.23 15.51
CA ARG A 156 11.40 24.94 14.42
C ARG A 156 10.53 23.97 13.61
N VAL A 157 9.35 24.44 13.20
CA VAL A 157 8.47 23.71 12.27
C VAL A 157 8.76 24.19 10.85
N TYR A 158 9.15 23.27 9.97
CA TYR A 158 9.38 23.54 8.56
C TYR A 158 8.19 23.02 7.75
N PRO A 159 7.52 23.86 6.94
CA PRO A 159 6.60 23.36 5.94
C PRO A 159 7.30 22.34 5.03
N PHE A 160 6.58 21.34 4.53
CA PHE A 160 7.13 20.37 3.56
C PHE A 160 6.13 20.04 2.46
N VAL A 161 5.57 21.09 1.85
CA VAL A 161 4.52 21.00 0.83
C VAL A 161 5.12 21.17 -0.57
N THR A 162 6.05 22.12 -0.72
CA THR A 162 6.62 22.57 -1.99
C THR A 162 8.12 22.25 -2.12
N PRO A 163 8.67 22.22 -3.35
CA PRO A 163 10.12 22.12 -3.54
C PRO A 163 10.92 23.27 -2.93
N LEU A 164 10.33 24.47 -2.83
CA LEU A 164 10.97 25.64 -2.22
C LEU A 164 11.18 25.43 -0.71
N ASP A 165 10.28 24.68 -0.07
CA ASP A 165 10.42 24.35 1.35
C ASP A 165 11.65 23.48 1.61
N LEU A 166 11.97 22.55 0.70
CA LEU A 166 13.20 21.78 0.77
C LEU A 166 14.44 22.67 0.65
N LEU A 167 14.40 23.70 -0.21
CA LEU A 167 15.52 24.64 -0.33
C LEU A 167 15.70 25.48 0.94
N ARG A 168 14.60 25.81 1.64
CA ARG A 168 14.59 26.55 2.90
C ARG A 168 14.86 25.69 4.14
N PHE A 169 14.96 24.36 4.00
CA PHE A 169 15.18 23.43 5.10
C PHE A 169 16.63 23.46 5.62
N ASP A 170 16.92 24.42 6.49
CA ASP A 170 18.27 24.68 7.02
C ASP A 170 18.79 23.67 8.04
N ALA A 171 17.93 22.74 8.49
CA ALA A 171 18.36 21.58 9.27
C ALA A 171 19.31 20.65 8.49
N VAL A 172 19.32 20.73 7.16
CA VAL A 172 20.22 19.99 6.27
C VAL A 172 21.14 20.98 5.54
N SER A 173 22.40 20.62 5.33
CA SER A 173 23.35 21.48 4.59
C SER A 173 22.94 21.66 3.12
N LEU A 174 23.31 22.79 2.50
CA LEU A 174 22.96 23.08 1.11
C LEU A 174 23.36 21.96 0.11
N PRO A 175 24.57 21.36 0.17
CA PRO A 175 24.94 20.25 -0.71
C PRO A 175 24.04 19.02 -0.51
N SER A 176 23.67 18.73 0.74
CA SER A 176 22.78 17.62 1.06
C SER A 176 21.35 17.87 0.58
N ARG A 177 20.85 19.11 0.60
CA ARG A 177 19.55 19.48 -0.01
C ARG A 177 19.53 19.20 -1.52
N ILE A 178 20.62 19.55 -2.23
CA ILE A 178 20.76 19.26 -3.67
C ILE A 178 20.76 17.76 -3.90
N ARG A 179 21.56 16.99 -3.14
CA ARG A 179 21.57 15.52 -3.22
C ARG A 179 20.19 14.93 -2.96
N LEU A 180 19.44 15.51 -2.03
CA LEU A 180 18.07 15.11 -1.71
C LEU A 180 17.10 15.27 -2.87
N GLY A 181 17.13 16.44 -3.51
CA GLY A 181 16.32 16.72 -4.69
C GLY A 181 16.67 15.75 -5.82
N LEU A 182 17.96 15.53 -6.08
CA LEU A 182 18.42 14.60 -7.11
C LEU A 182 18.03 13.15 -6.80
N ALA A 183 18.18 12.69 -5.56
CA ALA A 183 17.75 11.35 -5.13
C ALA A 183 16.24 11.17 -5.29
N SER A 184 15.44 12.17 -4.91
CA SER A 184 13.98 12.14 -5.08
C SER A 184 13.57 12.08 -6.55
N LEU A 185 14.21 12.88 -7.42
CA LEU A 185 13.98 12.85 -8.86
C LEU A 185 14.40 11.51 -9.49
N TRP A 186 15.52 10.94 -9.03
CA TRP A 186 15.97 9.64 -9.48
C TRP A 186 14.96 8.56 -9.10
N LEU A 187 14.53 8.50 -7.82
CA LEU A 187 13.54 7.54 -7.33
C LEU A 187 12.21 7.66 -8.07
N LYS A 188 11.75 8.89 -8.35
CA LYS A 188 10.55 9.15 -9.14
C LYS A 188 10.61 8.50 -10.53
N ARG A 189 11.79 8.50 -11.17
CA ARG A 189 11.98 7.96 -12.54
C ARG A 189 12.18 6.44 -12.56
N GLN A 190 12.46 5.80 -11.42
CA GLN A 190 12.64 4.36 -11.36
C GLN A 190 11.27 3.67 -11.28
N ALA A 191 10.96 2.88 -12.31
CA ALA A 191 9.72 2.11 -12.38
C ALA A 191 9.87 0.70 -11.76
N ASP A 192 11.07 0.12 -11.82
CA ASP A 192 11.31 -1.22 -11.29
C ASP A 192 11.73 -1.14 -9.81
N TRP A 193 10.79 -1.45 -8.92
CA TRP A 193 11.02 -1.45 -7.48
C TRP A 193 11.86 -2.66 -7.02
N ARG A 194 11.96 -3.72 -7.83
CA ARG A 194 12.64 -4.97 -7.45
C ARG A 194 14.14 -4.78 -7.26
N VAL A 195 14.71 -3.74 -7.85
CA VAL A 195 16.11 -3.36 -7.64
C VAL A 195 16.42 -2.96 -6.20
N TYR A 196 15.38 -2.76 -5.36
CA TYR A 196 15.48 -2.36 -3.97
C TYR A 196 15.06 -3.46 -2.96
N GLU A 197 14.76 -4.69 -3.41
CA GLU A 197 14.33 -5.77 -2.51
C GLU A 197 15.41 -6.15 -1.48
N ASP A 198 16.69 -6.13 -1.89
CA ASP A 198 17.82 -6.60 -1.07
C ASP A 198 18.53 -5.47 -0.29
N VAL A 199 17.93 -4.28 -0.16
CA VAL A 199 18.59 -3.14 0.52
C VAL A 199 17.61 -2.39 1.42
N THR A 200 18.07 -1.97 2.60
CA THR A 200 17.26 -1.16 3.52
C THR A 200 17.21 0.29 3.07
N ALA A 201 16.10 0.96 3.41
CA ALA A 201 15.88 2.38 3.16
C ALA A 201 16.99 3.22 3.79
N ARG A 202 17.40 2.90 5.02
CA ARG A 202 18.51 3.56 5.71
C ARG A 202 19.82 3.44 4.93
N ALA A 203 20.26 2.22 4.62
CA ALA A 203 21.54 2.00 3.95
C ALA A 203 21.60 2.69 2.58
N TRP A 204 20.49 2.66 1.83
CA TRP A 204 20.39 3.32 0.54
C TRP A 204 20.43 4.85 0.67
N MET A 205 19.64 5.43 1.57
CA MET A 205 19.54 6.87 1.77
C MET A 205 20.83 7.47 2.34
N GLU A 206 21.45 6.84 3.33
CA GLU A 206 22.74 7.31 3.88
C GLU A 206 23.81 7.40 2.78
N ARG A 207 23.84 6.43 1.85
CA ARG A 207 24.73 6.47 0.69
C ARG A 207 24.35 7.56 -0.32
N ALA A 208 23.06 7.72 -0.61
CA ALA A 208 22.57 8.65 -1.62
C ALA A 208 22.69 10.11 -1.18
N VAL A 209 22.29 10.43 0.06
CA VAL A 209 22.12 11.80 0.54
C VAL A 209 23.02 12.14 1.74
N GLY A 210 23.65 11.14 2.37
CA GLY A 210 24.50 11.30 3.54
C GLY A 210 23.78 11.04 4.86
N LYS A 211 24.51 10.55 5.86
CA LYS A 211 23.98 10.20 7.19
C LYS A 211 23.26 11.35 7.89
N GLN A 212 23.86 12.54 7.92
CA GLN A 212 23.25 13.72 8.54
C GLN A 212 21.91 14.11 7.90
N ALA A 213 21.81 14.01 6.57
CA ALA A 213 20.59 14.33 5.85
C ALA A 213 19.49 13.28 6.05
N PHE A 214 19.88 12.00 6.13
CA PHE A 214 18.99 10.93 6.53
C PHE A 214 18.45 11.16 7.95
N ASP A 215 19.35 11.34 8.93
CA ASP A 215 19.00 11.55 10.34
C ASP A 215 18.14 12.80 10.58
N ALA A 216 18.26 13.83 9.72
CA ALA A 216 17.48 15.05 9.82
C ALA A 216 16.09 14.99 9.15
N PHE A 217 15.83 14.03 8.26
CA PHE A 217 14.58 13.97 7.50
C PHE A 217 13.93 12.59 7.45
N TRP A 218 14.57 11.58 6.85
CA TRP A 218 13.96 10.24 6.72
C TRP A 218 14.01 9.44 8.03
N GLY A 219 15.08 9.58 8.82
CA GLY A 219 15.26 8.88 10.07
C GLY A 219 14.08 9.08 11.03
N PRO A 220 13.69 10.33 11.36
CA PRO A 220 12.54 10.59 12.22
C PRO A 220 11.23 10.04 11.66
N LEU A 221 11.00 10.14 10.35
CA LEU A 221 9.78 9.62 9.71
C LEU A 221 9.70 8.09 9.75
N LEU A 222 10.83 7.40 9.55
CA LEU A 222 10.90 5.94 9.64
C LEU A 222 10.73 5.48 11.09
N ARG A 223 11.40 6.13 12.06
CA ARG A 223 11.24 5.84 13.50
C ARG A 223 9.82 6.08 13.98
N GLY A 224 9.20 7.19 13.58
CA GLY A 224 7.80 7.47 13.93
C GLY A 224 6.82 6.43 13.38
N LYS A 225 7.17 5.75 12.28
CA LYS A 225 6.29 4.75 11.66
C LYS A 225 6.56 3.31 12.09
N PHE A 226 7.81 2.96 12.36
CA PHE A 226 8.25 1.58 12.55
C PHE A 226 9.00 1.35 13.87
N ALA A 227 9.14 2.39 14.69
CA ALA A 227 9.82 2.33 15.99
C ALA A 227 11.20 1.67 15.88
N GLU A 228 11.43 0.59 16.64
CA GLU A 228 12.70 -0.16 16.69
C GLU A 228 13.09 -0.80 15.35
N HIS A 229 12.12 -1.10 14.48
CA HIS A 229 12.36 -1.71 13.17
C HIS A 229 12.69 -0.69 12.06
N ALA A 230 12.81 0.61 12.39
CA ALA A 230 13.01 1.67 11.39
C ALA A 230 14.23 1.46 10.47
N ASP A 231 15.27 0.79 10.97
CA ASP A 231 16.51 0.54 10.24
C ASP A 231 16.45 -0.72 9.35
N GLU A 232 15.44 -1.57 9.54
CA GLU A 232 15.23 -2.84 8.85
C GLU A 232 14.32 -2.69 7.61
N ILE A 233 13.65 -1.54 7.48
CA ILE A 233 12.67 -1.31 6.42
C ILE A 233 13.32 -1.35 5.04
N GLY A 234 12.81 -2.20 4.17
CA GLY A 234 13.26 -2.33 2.79
C GLY A 234 13.10 -1.04 1.99
N MET A 235 14.07 -0.73 1.14
CA MET A 235 14.05 0.45 0.28
C MET A 235 12.91 0.38 -0.75
N ALA A 236 12.45 -0.83 -1.11
CA ALA A 236 11.25 -1.02 -1.94
C ALA A 236 10.01 -0.33 -1.34
N TRP A 237 9.84 -0.38 -0.01
CA TRP A 237 8.74 0.29 0.68
C TRP A 237 8.85 1.81 0.57
N LEU A 238 10.04 2.37 0.83
CA LEU A 238 10.26 3.82 0.78
C LEU A 238 10.13 4.35 -0.66
N HIS A 239 10.66 3.62 -1.64
CA HIS A 239 10.49 3.92 -3.06
C HIS A 239 9.01 3.99 -3.44
N TRP A 240 8.21 3.02 -3.00
CA TRP A 240 6.77 3.02 -3.25
C TRP A 240 6.06 4.22 -2.61
N LYS A 241 6.38 4.57 -1.35
CA LYS A 241 5.82 5.76 -0.69
C LYS A 241 6.16 7.05 -1.41
N ILE A 242 7.38 7.18 -1.91
CA ILE A 242 7.81 8.34 -2.70
C ILE A 242 7.04 8.39 -4.03
N ARG A 243 6.92 7.25 -4.73
CA ARG A 243 6.17 7.15 -5.99
C ARG A 243 4.68 7.48 -5.82
N LEU A 244 4.02 6.93 -4.81
CA LEU A 244 2.63 7.24 -4.47
C LEU A 244 2.42 8.74 -4.28
N ARG A 245 3.31 9.39 -3.53
CA ARG A 245 3.19 10.82 -3.19
C ARG A 245 3.49 11.76 -4.35
N PHE A 246 4.31 11.34 -5.31
CA PHE A 246 4.47 12.06 -6.56
C PHE A 246 3.29 11.84 -7.51
N GLY A 247 2.76 10.61 -7.56
CA GLY A 247 1.62 10.25 -8.40
C GLY A 247 0.30 10.92 -7.96
N SER A 248 0.11 11.20 -6.67
CA SER A 248 -1.06 11.95 -6.17
C SER A 248 -1.08 13.43 -6.62
N ARG A 249 0.03 13.93 -7.18
CA ARG A 249 0.20 15.30 -7.67
C ARG A 249 0.24 15.39 -9.20
N GLU A 250 0.08 14.26 -9.91
CA GLU A 250 0.09 14.21 -11.37
C GLU A 250 -1.28 14.62 -11.94
N GLY A 251 -1.32 15.70 -12.74
CA GLY A 251 -2.52 16.12 -13.47
C GLY A 251 -2.61 17.61 -13.79
N ARG A 252 -1.99 18.49 -13.00
CA ARG A 252 -1.91 19.96 -13.29
C ARG A 252 -0.58 20.51 -12.79
N LEU A 253 0.08 21.36 -13.59
CA LEU A 253 1.23 22.15 -13.10
C LEU A 253 0.76 22.96 -11.88
N GLY A 254 1.40 22.78 -10.72
CA GLY A 254 0.99 23.45 -9.48
C GLY A 254 -0.15 22.78 -8.70
N ALA A 255 -0.56 21.55 -9.06
CA ALA A 255 -1.51 20.79 -8.24
C ALA A 255 -0.96 20.58 -6.83
N LYS A 256 -1.71 21.05 -5.83
CA LYS A 256 -1.44 20.75 -4.43
C LYS A 256 -1.89 19.33 -4.12
N GLU A 257 -1.20 18.69 -3.18
CA GLU A 257 -1.66 17.39 -2.66
C GLU A 257 -3.02 17.60 -1.98
N THR A 258 -3.99 16.74 -2.26
CA THR A 258 -5.24 16.63 -1.51
C THR A 258 -5.37 15.23 -0.96
N LEU A 259 -5.95 15.13 0.23
CA LEU A 259 -6.20 13.88 0.93
C LEU A 259 -7.71 13.75 1.17
N GLY A 260 -8.24 12.57 0.90
CA GLY A 260 -9.66 12.25 1.04
C GLY A 260 -10.00 11.82 2.47
N TYR A 261 -11.05 12.44 3.01
CA TYR A 261 -11.62 12.14 4.33
C TYR A 261 -13.14 12.04 4.24
N PRO A 262 -13.77 10.99 4.80
CA PRO A 262 -15.23 10.91 4.86
C PRO A 262 -15.78 11.87 5.90
N ARG A 263 -16.79 12.65 5.54
CA ARG A 263 -17.52 13.51 6.49
C ARG A 263 -18.11 12.66 7.62
N GLY A 264 -17.70 12.96 8.85
CA GLY A 264 -18.22 12.33 10.07
C GLY A 264 -17.63 10.97 10.43
N SER A 265 -16.49 10.56 9.85
CA SER A 265 -15.70 9.33 10.13
C SER A 265 -15.72 8.27 9.02
N PHE A 266 -14.59 7.56 8.90
CA PHE A 266 -14.46 6.29 8.18
C PHE A 266 -15.43 5.21 8.67
N ARG A 267 -16.03 5.37 9.87
CA ARG A 267 -17.14 4.52 10.38
C ARG A 267 -18.24 4.32 9.35
N SER A 268 -18.70 5.41 8.74
CA SER A 268 -19.73 5.35 7.70
C SER A 268 -19.38 4.41 6.55
N TYR A 269 -18.11 4.36 6.16
CA TYR A 269 -17.63 3.57 5.03
C TYR A 269 -17.57 2.07 5.32
N TYR A 270 -16.96 1.66 6.45
CA TYR A 270 -16.81 0.23 6.72
C TYR A 270 -18.11 -0.43 7.21
N PHE A 271 -19.02 0.32 7.84
CA PHE A 271 -20.38 -0.15 8.09
C PHE A 271 -21.16 -0.36 6.78
N ALA A 272 -21.15 0.63 5.88
CA ALA A 272 -21.83 0.50 4.58
C ALA A 272 -21.26 -0.66 3.74
N LEU A 273 -19.94 -0.91 3.79
CA LEU A 273 -19.36 -2.10 3.17
C LEU A 273 -19.86 -3.41 3.79
N ALA A 274 -19.93 -3.48 5.12
CA ALA A 274 -20.43 -4.66 5.82
C ALA A 274 -21.90 -4.94 5.49
N ASP A 275 -22.72 -3.90 5.45
CA ASP A 275 -24.15 -4.01 5.12
C ASP A 275 -24.34 -4.43 3.66
N HIS A 276 -23.60 -3.84 2.73
CA HIS A 276 -23.60 -4.28 1.32
C HIS A 276 -23.25 -5.76 1.16
N ILE A 277 -22.27 -6.27 1.92
CA ILE A 277 -21.89 -7.69 1.90
C ILE A 277 -23.04 -8.57 2.39
N ARG A 278 -23.73 -8.16 3.47
CA ARG A 278 -24.89 -8.88 4.02
C ARG A 278 -26.07 -8.89 3.05
N GLU A 279 -26.39 -7.75 2.45
CA GLU A 279 -27.44 -7.60 1.44
C GLU A 279 -27.17 -8.47 0.20
N ALA A 280 -25.90 -8.62 -0.18
CA ALA A 280 -25.46 -9.52 -1.24
C ALA A 280 -25.37 -11.01 -0.83
N GLY A 281 -25.95 -11.39 0.32
CA GLY A 281 -26.03 -12.78 0.80
C GLY A 281 -24.77 -13.30 1.51
N GLY A 282 -23.80 -12.43 1.79
CA GLY A 282 -22.61 -12.75 2.57
C GLY A 282 -22.92 -12.86 4.07
N ARG A 283 -22.18 -13.70 4.78
CA ARG A 283 -22.31 -13.84 6.25
C ARG A 283 -21.17 -13.13 6.94
N ILE A 284 -21.46 -12.41 8.03
CA ILE A 284 -20.45 -11.76 8.88
C ILE A 284 -20.74 -12.16 10.33
N HIS A 285 -19.88 -12.99 10.90
CA HIS A 285 -19.91 -13.39 12.30
C HIS A 285 -19.03 -12.44 13.11
N LEU A 286 -19.67 -11.58 13.91
CA LEU A 286 -19.02 -10.69 14.87
C LEU A 286 -18.83 -11.42 16.20
N SER A 287 -17.94 -10.93 17.06
CA SER A 287 -17.56 -11.55 18.34
C SER A 287 -17.14 -13.01 18.21
N THR A 288 -16.61 -13.39 17.04
CA THR A 288 -16.30 -14.76 16.63
C THR A 288 -14.82 -14.84 16.27
N PRO A 289 -13.91 -14.85 17.27
CA PRO A 289 -12.49 -14.98 17.01
C PRO A 289 -12.18 -16.34 16.38
N VAL A 290 -11.37 -16.32 15.32
CA VAL A 290 -10.91 -17.56 14.68
C VAL A 290 -9.83 -18.21 15.54
N GLU A 291 -10.07 -19.46 15.92
CA GLU A 291 -9.17 -20.26 16.75
C GLU A 291 -8.09 -20.94 15.88
N SER A 292 -8.49 -21.51 14.74
CA SER A 292 -7.58 -22.19 13.83
C SER A 292 -8.15 -22.32 12.41
N VAL A 293 -7.25 -22.47 11.43
CA VAL A 293 -7.58 -22.85 10.06
C VAL A 293 -7.34 -24.36 9.90
N VAL A 294 -8.36 -25.09 9.48
CA VAL A 294 -8.30 -26.55 9.31
C VAL A 294 -7.80 -26.87 7.90
N THR A 295 -6.82 -27.76 7.82
CA THR A 295 -6.23 -28.19 6.56
C THR A 295 -6.18 -29.71 6.46
N GLU A 296 -6.48 -30.24 5.29
CA GLU A 296 -6.38 -31.65 4.96
C GLU A 296 -5.66 -31.80 3.61
N LEU A 297 -4.71 -32.73 3.53
CA LEU A 297 -3.93 -33.00 2.31
C LEU A 297 -3.30 -31.74 1.67
N GLY A 298 -2.94 -30.75 2.49
CA GLY A 298 -2.33 -29.48 2.05
C GLY A 298 -3.32 -28.45 1.50
N ALA A 299 -4.63 -28.67 1.62
CA ALA A 299 -5.68 -27.72 1.26
C ALA A 299 -6.44 -27.25 2.51
N VAL A 300 -6.93 -26.01 2.48
CA VAL A 300 -7.81 -25.47 3.53
C VAL A 300 -9.21 -26.09 3.35
N THR A 301 -9.71 -26.74 4.39
CA THR A 301 -11.04 -27.39 4.37
C THR A 301 -12.05 -26.70 5.28
N GLY A 302 -11.61 -25.88 6.23
CA GLY A 302 -12.51 -25.14 7.11
C GLY A 302 -11.83 -24.15 8.05
N ILE A 303 -12.65 -23.43 8.81
CA ILE A 303 -12.24 -22.50 9.85
C ILE A 303 -12.91 -22.92 11.15
N ARG A 304 -12.15 -23.02 12.24
CA ARG A 304 -12.69 -23.22 13.59
C ARG A 304 -12.85 -21.86 14.27
N ALA A 305 -14.06 -21.55 14.70
CA ALA A 305 -14.39 -20.34 15.44
C ALA A 305 -15.64 -20.58 16.30
N ASP A 306 -15.71 -19.93 17.47
CA ASP A 306 -16.81 -20.11 18.44
C ASP A 306 -17.08 -21.59 18.78
N GLY A 307 -16.01 -22.38 18.94
CA GLY A 307 -16.12 -23.83 19.21
C GLY A 307 -16.66 -24.68 18.05
N ALA A 308 -17.07 -24.09 16.92
CA ALA A 308 -17.65 -24.78 15.77
C ALA A 308 -16.68 -24.87 14.59
N LEU A 309 -16.86 -25.88 13.74
CA LEU A 309 -16.14 -26.03 12.47
C LEU A 309 -17.01 -25.52 11.32
N HIS A 310 -16.54 -24.46 10.65
CA HIS A 310 -17.14 -23.92 9.44
C HIS A 310 -16.44 -24.51 8.21
N GLY A 311 -17.08 -25.50 7.58
CA GLY A 311 -16.57 -26.15 6.38
C GLY A 311 -16.55 -25.23 5.14
N LEU A 312 -15.45 -25.26 4.39
CA LEU A 312 -15.23 -24.51 3.16
C LEU A 312 -15.15 -25.40 1.90
N ALA A 313 -15.30 -26.72 2.07
CA ALA A 313 -15.36 -27.64 0.94
C ALA A 313 -16.62 -27.37 0.09
N PRO A 314 -16.54 -27.46 -1.25
CA PRO A 314 -17.73 -27.56 -2.08
C PRO A 314 -18.47 -28.84 -1.69
N GLY A 315 -19.77 -28.71 -1.45
CA GLY A 315 -20.66 -29.86 -1.20
C GLY A 315 -20.92 -30.66 -2.46
#